data_AF-A0A1Z5L0X6-F1
#
_entry.id   AF-A0A1Z5L0X6-F1
#
_cell.length_a   1.000
_cell.length_b   1.000
_cell.length_c   1.000
_cell.angle_alpha   90.00
_cell.angle_beta   90.00
_cell.angle_gamma   90.00
#
_symmetry.space_group_name_H-M   'P 1'
#
loop_
_entity.id
_entity.type
_entity.pdbx_description
1 polymer ?
#
loop_
_entity_poly.entity_id
_entity_poly.type
_entity_poly.pdbx_seq_one_letter_code
_entity_poly.pdbx_strand_id
1 'polypeptide(L)'
;MCTPVSILYSIFPVLQWLPCYSFSQYFVKDIMAGITVSIMHIPQGLAYGVLAGAGAINGLYVSAFPGLVYFLMGTSRHVSVGTFAVISLLSASAVTELNAITPEDYEQLRFNGSDTAPGGPPPLQSMEVLTSLAFVVGIIQILMGMLHLGILSIFMSEPMVSGFTTGAAIQVILSQLKGLFGINIPQYSGLFKCIYIFTDVVRLLPTTNLVTLAI
;
A
#
# COMPACT_ATOMS: atom_id res chain seq x y z
N MET A 1 32.65 -22.09 -6.37
CA MET A 1 33.54 -21.16 -5.64
C MET A 1 32.93 -19.77 -5.77
N CYS A 2 32.45 -19.19 -4.66
CA CYS A 2 31.80 -17.88 -4.68
C CYS A 2 32.87 -16.79 -4.79
N THR A 3 33.05 -16.22 -5.98
CA THR A 3 33.88 -15.01 -6.13
C THR A 3 33.08 -13.80 -5.63
N PRO A 4 33.72 -12.75 -5.08
CA PRO A 4 33.01 -11.53 -4.64
C PRO A 4 32.20 -10.89 -5.79
N VAL A 5 32.66 -11.09 -7.03
CA VAL A 5 31.98 -10.69 -8.26
C VAL A 5 30.63 -11.42 -8.44
N SER A 6 30.53 -12.71 -8.10
CA SER A 6 29.26 -13.45 -8.19
C SER A 6 28.21 -12.97 -7.18
N ILE A 7 28.64 -12.53 -6.00
CA ILE A 7 27.77 -11.93 -4.99
C ILE A 7 27.24 -10.57 -5.48
N LEU A 8 28.10 -9.75 -6.10
CA LEU A 8 27.70 -8.47 -6.66
C LEU A 8 26.65 -8.62 -7.77
N TYR A 9 26.81 -9.61 -8.67
CA TYR A 9 25.80 -9.91 -9.69
C TYR A 9 24.50 -10.47 -9.09
N SER A 10 24.56 -11.14 -7.94
CA SER A 10 23.36 -11.60 -7.23
C SER A 10 22.61 -10.48 -6.53
N ILE A 11 23.30 -9.42 -6.08
CA ILE A 11 22.69 -8.27 -5.38
C ILE A 11 22.18 -7.22 -6.38
N PHE A 12 22.90 -7.02 -7.49
CA PHE A 12 22.51 -6.10 -8.57
C PHE A 12 22.36 -6.85 -9.90
N PRO A 13 21.25 -7.59 -10.09
CA PRO A 13 20.98 -8.32 -11.34
C PRO A 13 20.98 -7.42 -12.58
N VAL A 14 20.75 -6.10 -12.40
CA VAL A 14 20.81 -5.10 -13.47
C VAL A 14 22.09 -5.16 -14.29
N LEU A 15 23.23 -5.42 -13.65
CA LEU A 15 24.51 -5.49 -14.33
C LEU A 15 24.65 -6.71 -15.24
N GLN A 16 23.86 -7.76 -15.02
CA GLN A 16 23.88 -8.96 -15.85
C GLN A 16 22.96 -8.81 -17.06
N TRP A 17 21.79 -8.20 -16.90
CA TRP A 17 20.81 -8.13 -17.98
C TRP A 17 20.94 -6.91 -18.89
N LEU A 18 21.31 -5.76 -18.33
CA LEU A 18 21.43 -4.51 -19.08
C LEU A 18 22.41 -4.60 -20.27
N PRO A 19 23.60 -5.23 -20.16
CA PRO A 19 24.51 -5.35 -21.30
C PRO A 19 24.00 -6.31 -22.39
N CYS A 20 23.10 -7.24 -22.06
CA CYS A 20 22.50 -8.18 -23.02
C CYS A 20 21.19 -7.66 -23.64
N TYR A 21 20.83 -6.39 -23.41
CA TYR A 21 19.57 -5.82 -23.85
C TYR A 21 19.61 -5.43 -25.34
N SER A 22 18.72 -5.98 -26.16
CA SER A 22 18.61 -5.62 -27.58
C SER A 22 17.74 -4.36 -27.77
N PHE A 23 18.39 -3.20 -27.69
CA PHE A 23 17.75 -1.88 -27.82
C PHE A 23 16.88 -1.74 -29.07
N SER A 24 17.28 -2.32 -30.21
CA SER A 24 16.55 -2.16 -31.46
C SER A 24 15.15 -2.80 -31.46
N GLN A 25 14.90 -3.82 -30.64
CA GLN A 25 13.63 -4.56 -30.65
C GLN A 25 12.71 -4.24 -29.47
N TYR A 26 13.28 -3.99 -28.29
CA TYR A 26 12.50 -3.87 -27.05
C TYR A 26 12.30 -2.42 -26.58
N PHE A 27 13.16 -1.48 -26.98
CA PHE A 27 13.14 -0.11 -26.44
C PHE A 27 11.78 0.59 -26.61
N VAL A 28 11.18 0.51 -27.80
CA VAL A 28 9.88 1.15 -28.07
C VAL A 28 8.76 0.46 -27.29
N LYS A 29 8.80 -0.87 -27.16
CA LYS A 29 7.80 -1.65 -26.43
C LYS A 29 7.85 -1.34 -24.94
N ASP A 30 9.05 -1.24 -24.39
CA ASP A 30 9.27 -0.96 -22.97
C ASP A 30 8.90 0.49 -22.61
N ILE A 31 9.16 1.47 -23.50
CA ILE A 31 8.69 2.85 -23.32
C ILE A 31 7.17 2.91 -23.30
N MET A 32 6.49 2.29 -24.27
CA MET A 32 5.03 2.28 -24.32
C MET A 32 4.45 1.61 -23.07
N ALA A 33 5.00 0.46 -22.67
CA ALA A 33 4.60 -0.23 -21.45
C ALA A 33 4.82 0.64 -20.20
N GLY A 34 5.98 1.29 -20.08
CA GLY A 34 6.32 2.17 -18.97
C GLY A 34 5.39 3.37 -18.85
N ILE A 35 5.03 4.01 -19.98
CA ILE A 35 4.05 5.10 -20.01
C ILE A 35 2.68 4.61 -19.56
N THR A 36 2.22 3.46 -20.08
CA THR A 36 0.93 2.87 -19.68
C THR A 36 0.89 2.55 -18.18
N VAL A 37 1.93 1.91 -17.65
CA VAL A 37 2.04 1.60 -16.22
C VAL A 37 2.07 2.88 -15.37
N SER A 38 2.80 3.91 -15.81
CA SER A 38 2.88 5.19 -15.09
C SER A 38 1.51 5.89 -15.02
N ILE A 39 0.77 5.91 -16.13
CA ILE A 39 -0.59 6.47 -16.17
C ILE A 39 -1.52 5.75 -15.19
N MET A 40 -1.39 4.42 -15.04
CA MET A 40 -2.18 3.67 -14.05
C MET A 40 -1.72 3.92 -12.60
N HIS A 41 -0.40 4.01 -12.36
CA HIS A 41 0.16 4.17 -11.02
C HIS A 41 -0.17 5.51 -10.36
N ILE A 42 -0.37 6.60 -11.13
CA ILE A 42 -0.69 7.92 -10.58
C ILE A 42 -2.02 7.92 -9.80
N PRO A 43 -3.18 7.62 -10.40
CA PRO A 43 -4.44 7.59 -9.67
C PRO A 43 -4.46 6.49 -8.60
N GLN A 44 -3.88 5.32 -8.90
CA GLN A 44 -3.78 4.21 -7.93
C GLN A 44 -2.98 4.60 -6.68
N GLY A 45 -1.83 5.25 -6.85
CA GLY A 45 -1.00 5.75 -5.76
C GLY A 45 -1.74 6.75 -4.89
N LEU A 46 -2.37 7.74 -5.51
CA LEU A 46 -3.15 8.77 -4.80
C LEU A 46 -4.28 8.15 -3.97
N ALA A 47 -5.08 7.27 -4.58
CA ALA A 47 -6.19 6.60 -3.91
C ALA A 47 -5.70 5.74 -2.73
N TYR A 48 -4.67 4.92 -2.94
CA TYR A 48 -4.17 3.99 -1.92
C TYR A 48 -3.41 4.69 -0.79
N GLY A 49 -2.82 5.87 -1.02
CA GLY A 49 -2.28 6.72 0.05
C GLY A 49 -3.39 7.20 0.99
N VAL A 50 -4.49 7.72 0.42
CA VAL A 50 -5.66 8.16 1.20
C VAL A 50 -6.32 7.00 1.94
N LEU A 51 -6.42 5.82 1.32
CA LEU A 51 -6.96 4.63 1.99
C LEU A 51 -6.12 4.17 3.17
N ALA A 52 -4.81 4.41 3.16
CA ALA A 52 -3.90 4.12 4.27
C ALA A 52 -4.02 5.13 5.43
N GLY A 53 -4.84 6.17 5.30
CA GLY A 53 -4.92 7.27 6.26
C GLY A 53 -3.76 8.26 6.15
N ALA A 54 -3.00 8.22 5.05
CA ALA A 54 -1.93 9.15 4.74
C ALA A 54 -2.37 10.20 3.70
N GLY A 55 -1.58 11.27 3.52
CA GLY A 55 -1.77 12.20 2.42
C GLY A 55 -1.60 11.52 1.06
N ALA A 56 -2.39 11.92 0.05
CA ALA A 56 -2.34 11.34 -1.29
C ALA A 56 -0.93 11.39 -1.91
N ILE A 57 -0.15 12.44 -1.60
CA ILE A 57 1.24 12.59 -2.04
C ILE A 57 2.15 11.45 -1.57
N ASN A 58 1.91 10.90 -0.38
CA ASN A 58 2.71 9.80 0.16
C ASN A 58 2.49 8.51 -0.63
N GLY A 59 1.27 8.30 -1.15
CA GLY A 59 0.99 7.19 -2.05
C GLY A 59 1.77 7.28 -3.36
N LEU A 60 2.02 8.50 -3.85
CA LEU A 60 2.84 8.71 -5.05
C LEU A 60 4.32 8.40 -4.77
N TYR A 61 4.84 8.76 -3.58
CA TYR A 61 6.20 8.37 -3.18
C TYR A 61 6.38 6.85 -3.14
N VAL A 62 5.41 6.12 -2.58
CA VAL A 62 5.42 4.65 -2.51
C VAL A 62 5.27 4.00 -3.89
N SER A 63 4.62 4.64 -4.85
CA SER A 63 4.54 4.13 -6.23
C SER A 63 5.82 4.38 -7.06
N ALA A 64 6.65 5.36 -6.70
CA ALA A 64 7.81 5.75 -7.49
C ALA A 64 9.14 5.18 -6.95
N PHE A 65 9.46 5.45 -5.69
CA PHE A 65 10.78 5.12 -5.13
C PHE A 65 11.05 3.61 -5.03
N PRO A 66 10.12 2.77 -4.53
CA PRO A 66 10.31 1.32 -4.53
C PRO A 66 10.51 0.73 -5.93
N GLY A 67 9.86 1.28 -6.96
CA GLY A 67 10.06 0.86 -8.35
C GLY A 67 11.50 1.13 -8.83
N LEU A 68 12.08 2.28 -8.47
CA LEU A 68 13.47 2.61 -8.78
C LEU A 68 14.45 1.68 -8.05
N VAL A 69 14.20 1.41 -6.77
CA VAL A 69 15.02 0.45 -6.00
C VAL A 69 14.91 -0.96 -6.58
N TYR A 70 13.70 -1.39 -6.94
CA TYR A 70 13.45 -2.69 -7.56
C TYR A 70 14.08 -2.80 -8.96
N PHE A 71 14.20 -1.71 -9.72
CA PHE A 71 14.95 -1.73 -10.98
C PHE A 71 16.43 -2.14 -10.78
N LEU A 72 17.06 -1.72 -9.69
CA LEU A 72 18.46 -2.04 -9.40
C LEU A 72 18.65 -3.47 -8.87
N MET A 73 17.77 -3.90 -7.96
CA MET A 73 17.92 -5.15 -7.19
C MET A 73 16.97 -6.27 -7.65
N GLY A 74 16.03 -5.97 -8.54
CA GLY A 74 14.97 -6.88 -8.95
C GLY A 74 15.47 -8.00 -9.85
N THR A 75 14.95 -9.20 -9.60
CA THR A 75 15.27 -10.41 -10.36
C THR A 75 14.36 -10.62 -11.57
N SER A 76 13.16 -10.00 -11.57
CA SER A 76 12.19 -10.09 -12.67
C SER A 76 12.04 -8.76 -13.41
N ARG A 77 12.20 -8.80 -14.74
CA ARG A 77 12.18 -7.62 -15.63
C ARG A 77 10.78 -7.08 -15.93
N HIS A 78 9.74 -7.90 -15.75
CA HIS A 78 8.36 -7.54 -16.11
C HIS A 78 7.51 -7.13 -14.90
N VAL A 79 8.03 -7.28 -13.68
CA VAL A 79 7.30 -6.94 -12.46
C VAL A 79 7.45 -5.46 -12.16
N SER A 80 6.33 -4.76 -12.04
CA SER A 80 6.26 -3.39 -11.52
C SER A 80 5.86 -3.43 -10.05
N VAL A 81 6.65 -2.76 -9.20
CA VAL A 81 6.36 -2.63 -7.76
C VAL A 81 5.77 -1.25 -7.50
N GLY A 82 4.70 -1.19 -6.71
CA GLY A 82 4.04 0.06 -6.34
C GLY A 82 3.09 -0.13 -5.17
N THR A 83 2.11 0.77 -5.05
CA THR A 83 1.09 0.69 -3.99
C THR A 83 0.14 -0.50 -4.20
N PHE A 84 -0.36 -1.06 -3.09
CA PHE A 84 -1.31 -2.17 -3.12
C PHE A 84 -2.46 -1.94 -2.13
N ALA A 85 -3.70 -2.16 -2.59
CA ALA A 85 -4.91 -1.83 -1.82
C ALA A 85 -4.98 -2.52 -0.45
N VAL A 86 -4.61 -3.81 -0.40
CA VAL A 86 -4.68 -4.59 0.84
C VAL A 86 -3.66 -4.10 1.85
N ILE A 87 -2.44 -3.78 1.41
CA ILE A 87 -1.39 -3.23 2.29
C ILE A 87 -1.86 -1.88 2.85
N SER A 88 -2.42 -1.00 2.02
CA SER A 88 -2.99 0.26 2.49
C SER A 88 -4.08 0.06 3.54
N LEU A 89 -5.00 -0.89 3.33
CA LEU A 89 -6.05 -1.19 4.30
C LEU A 89 -5.52 -1.76 5.62
N LEU A 90 -4.52 -2.63 5.57
CA LEU A 90 -3.90 -3.24 6.75
C LEU A 90 -3.12 -2.18 7.56
N SER A 91 -2.36 -1.35 6.87
CA SER A 91 -1.64 -0.22 7.48
C SER A 91 -2.62 0.78 8.11
N ALA A 92 -3.76 1.07 7.46
CA ALA A 92 -4.80 1.91 8.05
C ALA A 92 -5.38 1.31 9.33
N SER A 93 -5.69 0.00 9.36
CA SER A 93 -6.18 -0.63 10.59
C SER A 93 -5.16 -0.57 11.72
N ALA A 94 -3.87 -0.73 11.44
CA ALA A 94 -2.82 -0.61 12.45
C ALA A 94 -2.76 0.81 13.04
N VAL A 95 -2.91 1.85 12.21
CA VAL A 95 -3.00 3.24 12.67
C VAL A 95 -4.23 3.46 13.55
N THR A 96 -5.40 2.97 13.14
CA THR A 96 -6.64 3.11 13.91
C THR A 96 -6.55 2.38 15.26
N GLU A 97 -5.97 1.18 15.29
CA GLU A 97 -5.80 0.40 16.54
C GLU A 97 -4.82 1.08 17.50
N LEU A 98 -3.70 1.60 17.01
CA LEU A 98 -2.73 2.30 17.86
C LEU A 98 -3.31 3.61 18.40
N ASN A 99 -4.04 4.37 17.58
CA ASN A 99 -4.71 5.60 18.01
C ASN A 99 -5.79 5.34 19.08
N ALA A 100 -6.41 4.16 19.09
CA ALA A 100 -7.37 3.79 20.13
C ALA A 100 -6.72 3.50 21.49
N ILE A 101 -5.42 3.16 21.51
CA ILE A 101 -4.66 2.80 22.72
C ILE A 101 -3.99 4.03 23.35
N THR A 102 -3.79 5.12 22.59
CA THR A 102 -3.12 6.35 23.06
C THR A 102 -4.07 7.54 23.32
N PRO A 103 -5.15 7.43 24.11
CA PRO A 103 -6.07 8.55 24.29
C PRO A 103 -5.57 9.68 25.21
N GLU A 104 -4.41 9.60 25.88
CA GLU A 104 -4.17 10.44 27.08
C GLU A 104 -3.13 11.57 26.96
N ASP A 105 -2.19 11.57 26.01
CA ASP A 105 -1.11 12.60 26.01
C ASP A 105 -1.44 13.90 25.24
N TYR A 106 -2.50 13.91 24.41
CA TYR A 106 -2.79 15.05 23.52
C TYR A 106 -3.81 16.06 24.06
N GLU A 107 -4.66 15.72 25.05
CA GLU A 107 -5.59 16.69 25.62
C GLU A 107 -4.89 17.76 26.48
N GLN A 108 -3.73 17.47 27.06
CA GLN A 108 -3.00 18.44 27.89
C GLN A 108 -2.33 19.55 27.07
N LEU A 109 -2.00 19.33 25.79
CA LEU A 109 -1.46 20.36 24.90
C LEU A 109 -2.53 21.32 24.35
N ARG A 110 -3.82 20.94 24.42
CA ARG A 110 -4.95 21.75 23.96
C ARG A 110 -5.27 22.93 24.87
N PHE A 111 -4.74 22.96 26.09
CA PHE A 111 -5.00 24.03 27.05
C PHE A 111 -4.27 25.35 26.70
N ASN A 112 -3.44 25.37 25.64
CA ASN A 112 -2.64 26.54 25.29
C ASN A 112 -2.56 26.76 23.75
N GLY A 113 -3.62 27.31 23.15
CA GLY A 113 -3.49 28.09 21.91
C GLY A 113 -4.37 27.74 20.70
N SER A 114 -5.32 28.64 20.44
CA SER A 114 -5.92 29.08 19.16
C SER A 114 -6.56 28.08 18.18
N ASP A 115 -7.87 28.27 18.03
CA ASP A 115 -8.74 27.98 16.90
C ASP A 115 -8.05 27.93 15.52
N THR A 116 -8.09 26.77 14.86
CA THR A 116 -8.44 26.65 13.42
C THR A 116 -8.88 25.21 13.08
N ALA A 117 -9.98 25.14 12.34
CA ALA A 117 -10.62 23.98 11.68
C ALA A 117 -11.53 23.04 12.53
N PRO A 118 -12.84 22.94 12.18
CA PRO A 118 -13.74 21.95 12.75
C PRO A 118 -13.44 20.58 12.14
N GLY A 119 -12.76 19.71 12.90
CA GLY A 119 -12.41 18.37 12.40
C GLY A 119 -11.51 17.55 13.31
N GLY A 120 -11.94 17.27 14.54
CA GLY A 120 -11.37 16.22 15.40
C GLY A 120 -9.94 16.47 15.95
N PRO A 121 -9.51 15.70 16.97
CA PRO A 121 -8.14 15.79 17.49
C PRO A 121 -7.15 15.48 16.36
N PRO A 122 -6.01 16.19 16.24
CA PRO A 122 -4.97 15.79 15.30
C PRO A 122 -4.54 14.37 15.69
N PRO A 123 -4.73 13.37 14.83
CA PRO A 123 -4.22 12.04 15.13
C PRO A 123 -2.70 12.16 15.32
N LEU A 124 -2.12 11.35 16.20
CA LEU A 124 -0.70 10.96 16.08
C LEU A 124 -0.40 10.87 14.59
N GLN A 125 0.57 11.63 14.09
CA GLN A 125 0.73 11.83 12.66
C GLN A 125 0.71 10.45 12.00
N SER A 126 -0.33 10.13 11.20
CA SER A 126 -0.46 8.78 10.61
C SER A 126 0.84 8.37 9.92
N MET A 127 1.61 9.35 9.45
CA MET A 127 2.94 9.20 8.90
C MET A 127 4.00 8.61 9.87
N GLU A 128 4.02 8.96 11.14
CA GLU A 128 4.97 8.42 12.13
C GLU A 128 4.72 6.92 12.35
N VAL A 129 3.45 6.53 12.47
CA VAL A 129 3.05 5.12 12.62
C VAL A 129 3.34 4.34 11.33
N LEU A 130 3.01 4.92 10.17
CA LEU A 130 3.24 4.27 8.88
C LEU A 130 4.73 4.13 8.55
N THR A 131 5.57 5.12 8.90
CA THR A 131 7.02 5.06 8.67
C THR A 131 7.70 4.08 9.61
N SER A 132 7.34 4.06 10.89
CA SER A 132 7.84 3.06 11.84
C SER A 132 7.41 1.64 11.45
N LEU A 133 6.15 1.45 11.03
CA LEU A 133 5.66 0.17 10.50
C LEU A 133 6.45 -0.26 9.26
N ALA A 134 6.63 0.63 8.29
CA ALA A 134 7.39 0.35 7.07
C ALA A 134 8.85 -0.01 7.39
N PHE A 135 9.47 0.68 8.35
CA PHE A 135 10.83 0.42 8.79
C PHE A 135 10.97 -0.97 9.43
N VAL A 136 10.08 -1.32 10.37
CA VAL A 136 10.07 -2.64 11.02
C VAL A 136 9.81 -3.75 10.01
N VAL A 137 8.83 -3.58 9.11
CA VAL A 137 8.55 -4.54 8.03
C VAL A 137 9.77 -4.72 7.12
N GLY A 138 10.49 -3.64 6.79
CA GLY A 138 11.72 -3.69 6.02
C GLY A 138 12.83 -4.50 6.70
N ILE A 139 13.05 -4.30 8.00
CA ILE A 139 14.02 -5.10 8.77
C ILE A 139 13.63 -6.57 8.78
N ILE A 140 12.34 -6.88 9.03
CA ILE A 140 11.85 -8.25 9.02
C ILE A 140 12.03 -8.88 7.63
N GLN A 141 11.76 -8.15 6.55
CA GLN A 141 11.98 -8.63 5.17
C GLN A 141 13.45 -8.91 4.89
N ILE A 142 14.37 -8.05 5.32
CA ILE A 142 15.82 -8.27 5.19
C ILE A 142 16.23 -9.52 5.97
N LEU A 143 15.76 -9.66 7.22
CA LEU A 143 16.07 -10.81 8.08
C LEU A 143 15.52 -12.11 7.49
N MET A 144 14.28 -12.09 6.99
CA MET A 144 13.69 -13.24 6.28
C MET A 144 14.48 -13.61 5.02
N GLY A 145 14.95 -12.61 4.27
CA GLY A 145 15.82 -12.80 3.10
C GLY A 145 17.17 -13.44 3.47
N MET A 146 17.83 -12.97 4.53
CA MET A 146 19.08 -13.54 5.03
C MET A 146 18.92 -14.99 5.51
N LEU A 147 17.79 -15.29 6.15
CA LEU A 147 17.43 -16.65 6.58
C LEU A 147 16.94 -17.54 5.42
N HIS A 148 16.93 -17.02 4.17
CA HIS A 148 16.44 -17.72 2.98
C HIS A 148 15.01 -18.26 3.13
N LEU A 149 14.18 -17.58 3.93
CA LEU A 149 12.77 -17.95 4.15
C LEU A 149 11.90 -17.74 2.92
N GLY A 150 12.46 -17.29 1.79
CA GLY A 150 11.79 -17.31 0.48
C GLY A 150 11.33 -18.72 0.08
N ILE A 151 12.01 -19.78 0.54
CA ILE A 151 11.57 -21.17 0.32
C ILE A 151 10.21 -21.44 0.97
N LEU A 152 9.87 -20.75 2.06
CA LEU A 152 8.57 -20.88 2.73
C LEU A 152 7.41 -20.46 1.84
N SER A 153 7.64 -19.54 0.90
CA SER A 153 6.61 -19.14 -0.07
C SER A 153 6.17 -20.29 -0.98
N ILE A 154 7.04 -21.27 -1.22
CA ILE A 154 6.75 -22.46 -2.06
C ILE A 154 5.85 -23.46 -1.31
N PHE A 155 5.82 -23.40 0.03
CA PHE A 155 4.95 -24.24 0.86
C PHE A 155 3.51 -23.70 0.99
N MET A 156 3.24 -22.49 0.50
CA MET A 156 1.88 -21.97 0.46
C MET A 156 1.10 -22.69 -0.65
N SER A 157 0.12 -23.51 -0.25
CA SER A 157 -0.71 -24.25 -1.21
C SER A 157 -1.51 -23.31 -2.12
N GLU A 158 -1.69 -23.68 -3.39
CA GLU A 158 -2.50 -22.90 -4.34
C GLU A 158 -3.91 -22.56 -3.82
N PRO A 159 -4.64 -23.49 -3.15
CA PRO A 159 -5.95 -23.17 -2.58
C PRO A 159 -5.90 -22.10 -1.50
N MET A 160 -4.83 -22.08 -0.69
CA MET A 160 -4.66 -21.08 0.37
C MET A 160 -4.37 -19.69 -0.20
N VAL A 161 -3.50 -19.61 -1.22
CA VAL A 161 -3.21 -18.34 -1.91
C VAL A 161 -4.47 -17.83 -2.61
N SER A 162 -5.18 -18.70 -3.32
CA SER A 162 -6.45 -18.36 -3.99
C SER A 162 -7.49 -17.86 -2.98
N GLY A 163 -7.71 -18.57 -1.88
CA GLY A 163 -8.65 -18.16 -0.83
C GLY A 163 -8.30 -16.81 -0.20
N PHE A 164 -7.02 -16.57 0.09
CA PHE A 164 -6.55 -15.28 0.58
C PHE A 164 -6.79 -14.16 -0.43
N THR A 165 -6.44 -14.36 -1.70
CA THR A 165 -6.64 -13.36 -2.76
C THR A 165 -8.11 -13.05 -2.99
N THR A 166 -9.00 -14.06 -2.98
CA THR A 166 -10.45 -13.84 -3.10
C THR A 166 -11.00 -13.06 -1.91
N GLY A 167 -10.60 -13.41 -0.68
CA GLY A 167 -11.01 -12.67 0.52
C GLY A 167 -10.53 -11.22 0.52
N ALA A 168 -9.27 -11.01 0.13
CA ALA A 168 -8.69 -9.69 -0.05
C ALA A 168 -9.41 -8.88 -1.13
N ALA A 169 -9.79 -9.48 -2.26
CA ALA A 169 -10.55 -8.82 -3.32
C ALA A 169 -11.92 -8.34 -2.82
N ILE A 170 -12.66 -9.17 -2.08
CA ILE A 170 -13.93 -8.79 -1.45
C ILE A 170 -13.71 -7.61 -0.50
N GLN A 171 -12.69 -7.67 0.35
CA GLN A 171 -12.36 -6.60 1.28
C GLN A 171 -12.03 -5.29 0.56
N VAL A 172 -11.28 -5.35 -0.55
CA VAL A 172 -10.97 -4.18 -1.37
C VAL A 172 -12.24 -3.59 -1.97
N ILE A 173 -13.11 -4.41 -2.59
CA ILE A 173 -14.39 -3.95 -3.16
C ILE A 173 -15.22 -3.21 -2.12
N LEU A 174 -15.44 -3.81 -0.95
CA LEU A 174 -16.21 -3.17 0.13
C LEU A 174 -15.58 -1.85 0.58
N SER A 175 -14.25 -1.77 0.61
CA SER A 175 -13.54 -0.54 0.97
C SER A 175 -13.65 0.58 -0.05
N GLN A 176 -13.89 0.26 -1.33
CA GLN A 176 -14.10 1.25 -2.38
C GLN A 176 -15.56 1.73 -2.46
N LEU A 177 -16.54 0.95 -1.98
CA LEU A 177 -17.96 1.34 -2.02
C LEU A 177 -18.23 2.68 -1.34
N LYS A 178 -17.51 3.00 -0.26
CA LYS A 178 -17.62 4.31 0.40
C LYS A 178 -17.29 5.47 -0.53
N GLY A 179 -16.27 5.31 -1.39
CA GLY A 179 -15.86 6.30 -2.37
C GLY A 179 -16.83 6.38 -3.54
N LEU A 180 -17.32 5.23 -4.01
CA LEU A 180 -18.29 5.14 -5.11
C LEU A 180 -19.63 5.82 -4.77
N PHE A 181 -20.15 5.62 -3.55
CA PHE A 181 -21.40 6.22 -3.11
C PHE A 181 -21.21 7.62 -2.48
N GLY A 182 -19.97 8.10 -2.34
CA GLY A 182 -19.68 9.40 -1.73
C GLY A 182 -20.13 9.51 -0.26
N ILE A 183 -20.18 8.39 0.47
CA ILE A 183 -20.64 8.33 1.86
C ILE A 183 -19.47 8.30 2.83
N ASN A 184 -19.55 9.10 3.90
CA ASN A 184 -18.55 9.12 4.96
C ASN A 184 -18.85 8.02 5.98
N ILE A 185 -18.13 6.90 5.87
CA ILE A 185 -18.23 5.77 6.81
C ILE A 185 -17.04 5.85 7.78
N PRO A 186 -17.27 5.73 9.11
CA PRO A 186 -16.18 5.63 10.07
C PRO A 186 -15.27 4.43 9.78
N GLN A 187 -13.99 4.56 10.12
CA GLN A 187 -13.04 3.46 9.95
C GLN A 187 -13.20 2.45 11.08
N TYR A 188 -13.65 1.23 10.74
CA TYR A 188 -13.71 0.11 11.67
C TYR A 188 -12.37 -0.64 11.70
N SER A 189 -11.97 -1.16 12.86
CA SER A 189 -10.87 -2.12 13.05
C SER A 189 -11.37 -3.38 13.76
N GLY A 190 -10.63 -4.49 13.63
CA GLY A 190 -10.97 -5.77 14.26
C GLY A 190 -11.71 -6.79 13.39
N LEU A 191 -12.06 -7.91 14.03
CA LEU A 191 -12.77 -9.03 13.40
C LEU A 191 -14.16 -8.58 12.92
N PHE A 192 -14.61 -9.12 11.78
CA PHE A 192 -15.89 -8.78 11.13
C PHE A 192 -16.03 -7.34 10.61
N LYS A 193 -14.95 -6.56 10.50
CA LYS A 193 -14.92 -5.24 9.85
C LYS A 193 -15.71 -5.17 8.53
N CYS A 194 -15.58 -6.18 7.67
CA CYS A 194 -16.31 -6.24 6.40
C CYS A 194 -17.83 -6.22 6.58
N ILE A 195 -18.36 -6.91 7.60
CA ILE A 195 -19.80 -6.96 7.87
C ILE A 195 -20.30 -5.60 8.36
N TYR A 196 -19.54 -4.93 9.23
CA TYR A 196 -19.86 -3.58 9.71
C TYR A 196 -19.88 -2.58 8.56
N ILE A 197 -18.82 -2.53 7.75
CA ILE A 197 -18.76 -1.67 6.56
C ILE A 197 -19.93 -1.96 5.62
N PHE A 198 -20.23 -3.22 5.35
CA PHE A 198 -21.35 -3.58 4.48
C PHE A 198 -22.70 -3.11 5.03
N THR A 199 -22.92 -3.31 6.33
CA THR A 199 -24.16 -2.90 7.01
C THR A 199 -24.34 -1.39 6.95
N ASP A 200 -23.27 -0.62 7.17
CA ASP A 200 -23.33 0.84 7.12
C ASP A 200 -23.47 1.37 5.70
N VAL A 201 -22.83 0.75 4.71
CA VAL A 201 -23.09 1.06 3.29
C VAL A 201 -24.57 0.90 2.98
N VAL A 202 -25.19 -0.22 3.36
CA VAL A 202 -26.62 -0.47 3.10
C VAL A 202 -27.52 0.53 3.82
N ARG A 203 -27.17 0.92 5.05
CA ARG A 203 -27.92 1.93 5.82
C ARG A 203 -27.80 3.34 5.26
N LEU A 204 -26.64 3.70 4.72
CA LEU A 204 -26.35 5.06 4.21
C LEU A 204 -26.63 5.20 2.70
N LEU A 205 -27.03 4.13 2.00
CA LEU A 205 -27.47 4.18 0.60
C LEU A 205 -28.52 5.27 0.30
N PRO A 206 -29.53 5.55 1.17
CA PRO A 206 -30.52 6.59 0.89
C PRO A 206 -29.92 8.00 0.88
N THR A 207 -28.79 8.21 1.55
CA THR A 207 -28.09 9.50 1.64
C THR A 207 -26.97 9.68 0.61
N THR A 208 -26.92 8.81 -0.40
CA THR A 208 -25.89 8.80 -1.45
C THR A 208 -25.87 10.11 -2.23
N ASN A 209 -24.67 10.61 -2.53
CA ASN A 209 -24.52 11.75 -3.42
C ASN A 209 -24.66 11.29 -4.87
N LEU A 210 -25.78 11.66 -5.51
CA LEU A 210 -26.08 11.29 -6.90
C LEU A 210 -25.04 11.83 -7.90
N VAL A 211 -24.39 12.96 -7.60
CA VAL A 211 -23.35 13.53 -8.45
C VAL A 211 -22.10 12.66 -8.44
N THR A 212 -21.71 12.14 -7.27
CA THR A 212 -20.57 11.21 -7.15
C THR A 212 -20.88 9.86 -7.81
N LEU A 213 -22.13 9.41 -7.78
CA LEU A 213 -22.55 8.16 -8.41
C LEU A 213 -22.56 8.23 -9.96
N ALA A 214 -22.78 9.42 -10.51
CA ALA A 214 -22.93 9.62 -11.97
C ALA A 214 -21.61 9.84 -12.72
N ILE A 215 -20.50 10.06 -12.01
CA ILE A 215 -19.14 10.27 -12.54
C ILE A 215 -18.37 8.96 -12.49
#